data_AF-A0A4U8US31-F1
#
_entry.id   AF-A0A4U8US31-F1
#
_cell.length_a   1.000
_cell.length_b   1.000
_cell.length_c   1.000
_cell.angle_alpha   90.00
_cell.angle_beta   90.00
_cell.angle_gamma   90.00
#
_symmetry.space_group_name_H-M   'P 1'
#
loop_
_entity.id
_entity.type
_entity.pdbx_description
1 polymer ?
#
loop_
_entity_poly.entity_id
_entity_poly.type
_entity_poly.pdbx_seq_one_letter_code
_entity_poly.pdbx_strand_id
1 'polypeptide(L)'
;MGNSSSTVTAGIKNQADGRSNAMYQLADVTGNGVLADLAKQTLKTNDFAHLDFTIIEKIRPLLYNDGEGDMIPISKIIAMRHKERTGNESIPVNESIKKFICWRVDCRGAVGETILHVCFLSGLPAHMDLLAKRLVVTFPSIINDFYLCDEYYGETALHMAIGTENAAMVSFLLKHGASVSQRCCGNFFTCDDQKPFRTDALDGEEHVVLPTKTDYSGHLYWGEYPLSFAACLTQTDCFRMLIAHGADPNGQDTNGNTVLHICTIRENWEMFEMAFEHGADLHVQNRMGLTPLTLAAFLAKCTMFEKILNSERKILWTYGKVLMTACPLAHIDSVDPSSGELNLYSALALAVYGKSDNHLALLPNILEYIVKKKWSAFGKQMLFSQLRLFILYYIILFISFLLRPTPFERREESKQLFCLFALSLKHMDNKTKIYTVLSLCVVFGACSYLIQMILHIQNVGRKMYLLSLSGFPAKVVFLVSCALVMITFLMRLCCFDEPEDILWMVVVLLTAVKFLFFCRLEENKFYLVYFFFVGHSAKWGLSCL
;
A
#
# COMPACT_ATOMS: atom_id res chain seq x y z
N MET A 1 2.57 -18.11 -19.76
CA MET A 1 3.52 -17.89 -20.88
C MET A 1 4.28 -16.62 -20.54
N GLY A 2 5.59 -16.56 -20.41
CA GLY A 2 6.62 -17.53 -20.77
C GLY A 2 7.73 -17.63 -19.72
N ASN A 3 8.44 -18.77 -19.81
CA ASN A 3 9.77 -18.96 -19.25
C ASN A 3 10.75 -17.98 -19.91
N SER A 4 10.89 -16.78 -19.36
CA SER A 4 12.14 -16.05 -19.50
C SER A 4 13.01 -16.49 -18.32
N SER A 5 13.91 -17.45 -18.54
CA SER A 5 15.06 -17.61 -17.64
C SER A 5 15.73 -16.25 -17.57
N SER A 6 15.59 -15.53 -16.45
CA SER A 6 16.19 -14.21 -16.29
C SER A 6 17.69 -14.33 -16.52
N THR A 7 18.29 -13.33 -17.15
CA THR A 7 19.74 -13.15 -17.29
C THR A 7 20.48 -13.41 -15.97
N VAL A 8 19.84 -13.10 -14.84
CA VAL A 8 20.32 -13.39 -13.49
C VAL A 8 20.34 -14.88 -13.15
N THR A 9 19.33 -15.69 -13.52
CA THR A 9 19.43 -17.15 -13.34
C THR A 9 20.57 -17.78 -14.13
N ALA A 10 20.99 -17.17 -15.24
CA ALA A 10 22.22 -17.58 -15.94
C ALA A 10 23.48 -17.04 -15.23
N GLY A 11 23.46 -15.80 -14.74
CA GLY A 11 24.53 -15.19 -13.95
C GLY A 11 24.84 -15.96 -12.66
N ILE A 12 23.82 -16.35 -11.90
CA ILE A 12 23.94 -17.17 -10.68
C ILE A 12 24.50 -18.56 -11.00
N LYS A 13 24.09 -19.17 -12.13
CA LYS A 13 24.68 -20.43 -12.59
C LYS A 13 26.17 -20.25 -12.93
N ASN A 14 26.53 -19.18 -13.64
CA ASN A 14 27.93 -18.87 -13.96
C ASN A 14 28.75 -18.56 -12.71
N GLN A 15 28.14 -17.95 -11.69
CA GLN A 15 28.74 -17.70 -10.38
C GLN A 15 29.02 -19.02 -9.64
N ALA A 16 28.15 -20.02 -9.78
CA ALA A 16 28.35 -21.36 -9.22
C ALA A 16 29.36 -22.21 -10.01
N ASP A 17 29.40 -22.06 -11.34
CA ASP A 17 30.29 -22.83 -12.22
C ASP A 17 31.77 -22.37 -12.14
N GLY A 18 32.03 -21.16 -11.64
CA GLY A 18 33.31 -20.68 -11.08
C GLY A 18 34.55 -20.63 -12.01
N ARG A 19 34.49 -21.20 -13.23
CA ARG A 19 35.71 -21.48 -14.03
C ARG A 19 36.05 -20.43 -15.09
N SER A 20 35.08 -19.63 -15.54
CA SER A 20 35.28 -18.72 -16.69
C SER A 20 35.82 -17.33 -16.31
N ASN A 21 35.64 -16.89 -15.06
CA ASN A 21 36.05 -15.56 -14.62
C ASN A 21 37.34 -15.63 -13.78
N ALA A 22 38.30 -14.75 -14.08
CA ALA A 22 39.56 -14.66 -13.34
C ALA A 22 39.35 -14.36 -11.85
N MET A 23 38.28 -13.64 -11.48
CA MET A 23 37.97 -13.36 -10.08
C MET A 23 37.61 -14.63 -9.29
N TYR A 24 36.78 -15.52 -9.86
CA TYR A 24 36.35 -16.74 -9.17
C TYR A 24 37.48 -17.77 -9.00
N GLN A 25 38.54 -17.67 -9.80
CA GLN A 25 39.76 -18.47 -9.59
C GLN A 25 40.54 -18.03 -8.33
N LEU A 26 40.42 -16.76 -7.94
CA LEU A 26 41.06 -16.22 -6.73
C LEU A 26 40.26 -16.59 -5.47
N ALA A 27 38.94 -16.43 -5.52
CA ALA A 27 38.02 -16.86 -4.48
C ALA A 27 36.63 -17.14 -5.09
N ASP A 28 36.06 -18.30 -4.78
CA ASP A 28 34.74 -18.72 -5.23
C ASP A 28 33.69 -18.71 -4.10
N VAL A 29 32.42 -18.88 -4.48
CA VAL A 29 31.29 -18.91 -3.54
C VAL A 29 31.36 -20.07 -2.56
N THR A 30 32.06 -21.16 -2.90
CA THR A 30 32.22 -22.34 -2.03
C THR A 30 33.29 -22.16 -0.97
N GLY A 31 34.02 -21.04 -0.98
CA GLY A 31 35.07 -20.79 -0.02
C GLY A 31 36.45 -21.29 -0.46
N ASN A 32 36.64 -21.61 -1.74
CA ASN A 32 37.90 -22.12 -2.31
C ASN A 32 38.49 -21.13 -3.32
N GLY A 33 39.67 -21.43 -3.87
CA GLY A 33 40.39 -20.56 -4.80
C GLY A 33 41.78 -20.17 -4.28
N VAL A 34 42.61 -19.59 -5.13
CA VAL A 34 44.03 -19.35 -4.83
C VAL A 34 44.23 -18.53 -3.55
N LEU A 35 43.49 -17.43 -3.38
CA LEU A 35 43.60 -16.56 -2.20
C LEU A 35 42.89 -17.17 -0.99
N ALA A 36 41.79 -17.87 -1.20
CA ALA A 36 41.05 -18.54 -0.12
C ALA A 36 41.87 -19.67 0.51
N ASP A 37 42.50 -20.52 -0.32
CA ASP A 37 43.37 -21.60 0.11
C ASP A 37 44.62 -21.05 0.80
N LEU A 38 45.18 -19.96 0.29
CA LEU A 38 46.30 -19.28 0.94
C LEU A 38 45.90 -18.73 2.31
N ALA A 39 44.74 -18.08 2.43
CA ALA A 39 44.23 -17.61 3.72
C ALA A 39 44.02 -18.78 4.72
N LYS A 40 43.58 -19.93 4.23
CA LYS A 40 43.44 -21.16 5.02
C LYS A 40 44.79 -21.71 5.48
N GLN A 41 45.84 -21.58 4.67
CA GLN A 41 47.22 -21.91 5.06
C GLN A 41 47.76 -20.90 6.08
N THR A 42 47.56 -19.60 5.86
CA THR A 42 47.97 -18.53 6.77
C THR A 42 47.38 -18.69 8.17
N LEU A 43 46.13 -19.11 8.30
CA LEU A 43 45.55 -19.41 9.62
C LEU A 43 46.26 -20.55 10.36
N LYS A 44 46.92 -21.46 9.65
CA LYS A 44 47.69 -22.57 10.25
C LYS A 44 49.14 -22.18 10.53
N THR A 45 49.75 -21.42 9.63
CA THR A 45 51.19 -21.10 9.66
C THR A 45 51.51 -19.74 10.30
N ASN A 46 50.49 -18.89 10.50
CA ASN A 46 50.60 -17.48 10.91
C ASN A 46 51.47 -16.61 9.96
N ASP A 47 51.67 -17.04 8.72
CA ASP A 47 52.39 -16.25 7.70
C ASP A 47 51.42 -15.28 6.99
N PHE A 48 51.24 -14.11 7.59
CA PHE A 48 50.40 -13.04 7.05
C PHE A 48 51.09 -12.26 5.92
N ALA A 49 52.42 -12.19 5.92
CA ALA A 49 53.17 -11.39 4.94
C ALA A 49 53.05 -11.96 3.52
N HIS A 50 53.12 -13.29 3.39
CA HIS A 50 52.95 -13.94 2.10
C HIS A 50 51.54 -13.76 1.52
N LEU A 51 50.51 -13.81 2.38
CA LEU A 51 49.13 -13.55 2.00
C LEU A 51 48.94 -12.11 1.51
N ASP A 52 49.41 -11.12 2.30
CA ASP A 52 49.27 -9.70 1.97
C ASP A 52 49.99 -9.35 0.65
N PHE A 53 51.19 -9.92 0.42
CA PHE A 53 51.90 -9.77 -0.85
C PHE A 53 51.09 -10.31 -2.04
N THR A 54 50.54 -11.52 -1.90
CA THR A 54 49.78 -12.19 -2.97
C THR A 54 48.46 -11.46 -3.25
N ILE A 55 47.79 -10.94 -2.22
CA ILE A 55 46.62 -10.08 -2.34
C ILE A 55 46.95 -8.86 -3.21
N ILE A 56 48.04 -8.16 -2.90
CA ILE A 56 48.47 -6.98 -3.67
C ILE A 56 48.77 -7.36 -5.12
N GLU A 57 49.51 -8.43 -5.35
CA GLU A 57 49.92 -8.86 -6.69
C GLU A 57 48.70 -9.22 -7.58
N LYS A 58 47.75 -9.99 -7.04
CA LYS A 58 46.63 -10.53 -7.82
C LYS A 58 45.44 -9.58 -7.95
N ILE A 59 45.20 -8.71 -6.95
CA ILE A 59 44.00 -7.85 -6.93
C ILE A 59 44.26 -6.48 -7.51
N ARG A 60 45.45 -5.91 -7.33
CA ARG A 60 45.81 -4.58 -7.87
C ARG A 60 45.44 -4.40 -9.36
N PRO A 61 45.67 -5.37 -10.27
CA PRO A 61 45.31 -5.23 -11.69
C PRO A 61 43.79 -5.16 -11.97
N LEU A 62 42.96 -5.59 -11.02
CA LEU A 62 41.51 -5.63 -11.11
C LEU A 62 40.85 -4.34 -10.58
N LEU A 63 41.63 -3.44 -9.97
CA LEU A 63 41.16 -2.17 -9.42
C LEU A 63 41.48 -1.00 -10.36
N TYR A 64 40.69 0.07 -10.29
CA TYR A 64 41.05 1.32 -10.94
C TYR A 64 42.15 2.02 -10.14
N ASN A 65 43.14 2.59 -10.85
CA ASN A 65 44.22 3.38 -10.27
C ASN A 65 44.89 2.69 -9.06
N ASP A 66 45.21 1.40 -9.20
CA ASP A 66 45.83 0.57 -8.17
C ASP A 66 45.08 0.52 -6.81
N GLY A 67 43.78 0.82 -6.82
CA GLY A 67 42.92 0.79 -5.62
C GLY A 67 42.47 2.17 -5.12
N GLU A 68 42.90 3.26 -5.76
CA GLU A 68 42.37 4.60 -5.47
C GLU A 68 40.94 4.78 -6.01
N GLY A 69 40.53 3.97 -6.98
CA GLY A 69 39.22 4.03 -7.61
C GLY A 69 39.13 5.10 -8.70
N ASP A 70 37.96 5.19 -9.33
CA ASP A 70 37.67 6.17 -10.38
C ASP A 70 36.20 6.64 -10.31
N MET A 71 35.95 7.83 -10.86
CA MET A 71 34.62 8.44 -10.95
C MET A 71 33.96 8.08 -12.29
N ILE A 72 33.09 7.09 -12.26
CA ILE A 72 32.45 6.54 -13.46
C ILE A 72 31.12 7.25 -13.72
N PRO A 73 30.82 7.67 -14.97
CA PRO A 73 29.52 8.20 -15.33
C PRO A 73 28.40 7.22 -15.01
N ILE A 74 27.37 7.70 -14.30
CA ILE A 74 26.22 6.87 -13.91
C ILE A 74 25.47 6.35 -15.15
N SER A 75 25.49 7.09 -16.26
CA SER A 75 24.95 6.66 -17.55
C SER A 75 25.46 5.30 -18.00
N LYS A 76 26.76 5.01 -17.80
CA LYS A 76 27.35 3.71 -18.13
C LYS A 76 26.75 2.59 -17.28
N ILE A 77 26.55 2.85 -15.99
CA ILE A 77 25.99 1.88 -15.03
C ILE A 77 24.51 1.62 -15.35
N ILE A 78 23.72 2.67 -15.58
CA ILE A 78 22.31 2.56 -15.94
C ILE A 78 22.15 1.84 -17.28
N ALA A 79 22.99 2.13 -18.28
CA ALA A 79 22.95 1.45 -19.57
C ALA A 79 23.20 -0.07 -19.44
N MET A 80 24.14 -0.48 -18.57
CA MET A 80 24.38 -1.91 -18.28
C MET A 80 23.15 -2.56 -17.64
N ARG A 81 22.55 -1.92 -16.64
CA ARG A 81 21.33 -2.38 -15.95
C ARG A 81 20.14 -2.48 -16.90
N HIS A 82 19.97 -1.47 -17.76
CA HIS A 82 18.90 -1.43 -18.76
C HIS A 82 19.05 -2.50 -19.83
N LYS A 83 20.29 -2.73 -20.29
CA LYS A 83 20.63 -3.81 -21.22
C LYS A 83 20.31 -5.17 -20.61
N GLU A 84 20.60 -5.38 -19.34
CA GLU A 84 20.25 -6.63 -18.64
C GLU A 84 18.73 -6.84 -18.59
N ARG A 85 17.95 -5.78 -18.40
CA ARG A 85 16.48 -5.83 -18.27
C ARG A 85 15.74 -5.94 -19.60
N THR A 86 16.16 -5.20 -20.61
CA THR A 86 15.41 -5.05 -21.88
C THR A 86 16.11 -5.67 -23.09
N GLY A 87 17.41 -5.96 -22.97
CA GLY A 87 18.27 -6.35 -24.10
C GLY A 87 18.75 -5.18 -24.96
N ASN A 88 18.29 -3.94 -24.71
CA ASN A 88 18.65 -2.76 -25.50
C ASN A 88 19.75 -1.93 -24.82
N GLU A 89 20.62 -1.30 -25.62
CA GLU A 89 21.78 -0.55 -25.09
C GLU A 89 21.53 0.95 -24.87
N SER A 90 20.45 1.51 -25.43
CA SER A 90 20.27 2.97 -25.51
C SER A 90 19.26 3.52 -24.51
N ILE A 91 19.72 4.39 -23.61
CA ILE A 91 18.89 5.36 -22.88
C ILE A 91 19.50 6.74 -23.12
N PRO A 92 18.70 7.80 -23.35
CA PRO A 92 19.19 9.17 -23.28
C PRO A 92 19.51 9.50 -21.82
N VAL A 93 20.78 9.68 -21.48
CA VAL A 93 21.19 9.92 -20.09
C VAL A 93 22.12 11.13 -19.99
N ASN A 94 21.94 11.89 -18.92
CA ASN A 94 22.77 13.01 -18.51
C ASN A 94 24.16 12.52 -18.04
N GLU A 95 25.25 12.97 -18.67
CA GLU A 95 26.63 12.56 -18.34
C GLU A 95 27.24 13.28 -17.11
N SER A 96 26.53 14.26 -16.54
CA SER A 96 27.08 15.10 -15.47
C SER A 96 27.29 14.38 -14.15
N ILE A 97 26.52 13.33 -13.85
CA ILE A 97 26.57 12.63 -12.56
C ILE A 97 27.54 11.44 -12.65
N LYS A 98 28.52 11.42 -11.74
CA LYS A 98 29.52 10.35 -11.64
C LYS A 98 29.46 9.70 -10.26
N LYS A 99 29.74 8.41 -10.21
CA LYS A 99 29.81 7.62 -8.97
C LYS A 99 31.19 7.01 -8.81
N PHE A 100 31.66 7.00 -7.57
CA PHE A 100 32.94 6.41 -7.22
C PHE A 100 32.85 4.88 -7.26
N ILE A 101 33.76 4.24 -7.98
CA ILE A 101 33.88 2.78 -8.07
C ILE A 101 35.36 2.42 -7.94
N CYS A 102 35.69 1.49 -7.04
CA CYS A 102 37.07 1.03 -6.85
C CYS A 102 37.41 -0.12 -7.83
N TRP A 103 36.55 -1.14 -7.87
CA TRP A 103 36.77 -2.32 -8.72
C TRP A 103 36.37 -2.09 -10.17
N ARG A 104 37.25 -2.49 -11.11
CA ARG A 104 37.03 -2.31 -12.55
C ARG A 104 35.74 -2.95 -13.03
N VAL A 105 34.89 -2.18 -13.70
CA VAL A 105 33.57 -2.63 -14.16
C VAL A 105 33.69 -3.83 -15.10
N ASP A 106 34.72 -3.86 -15.95
CA ASP A 106 34.96 -4.93 -16.92
C ASP A 106 35.52 -6.21 -16.29
N CYS A 107 36.00 -6.15 -15.04
CA CYS A 107 36.64 -7.25 -14.32
C CYS A 107 35.79 -7.73 -13.13
N ARG A 108 34.49 -7.44 -13.11
CA ARG A 108 33.57 -7.89 -12.07
C ARG A 108 33.08 -9.32 -12.31
N GLY A 109 32.39 -9.86 -11.30
CA GLY A 109 31.78 -11.18 -11.35
C GLY A 109 30.61 -11.23 -12.35
N ALA A 110 30.04 -12.43 -12.53
CA ALA A 110 28.91 -12.64 -13.44
C ALA A 110 27.67 -11.81 -13.06
N VAL A 111 27.56 -11.41 -11.79
CA VAL A 111 26.43 -10.65 -11.22
C VAL A 111 26.87 -9.20 -10.85
N GLY A 112 28.06 -8.78 -11.30
CA GLY A 112 28.59 -7.45 -11.03
C GLY A 112 29.17 -7.27 -9.63
N GLU A 113 29.44 -8.37 -8.92
CA GLU A 113 30.04 -8.39 -7.59
C GLU A 113 31.56 -8.19 -7.62
N THR A 114 32.14 -7.95 -6.45
CA THR A 114 33.60 -7.92 -6.22
C THR A 114 34.03 -9.11 -5.39
N ILE A 115 35.34 -9.37 -5.30
CA ILE A 115 35.85 -10.47 -4.48
C ILE A 115 35.46 -10.32 -2.99
N LEU A 116 35.30 -9.08 -2.50
CA LEU A 116 34.82 -8.81 -1.14
C LEU A 116 33.42 -9.39 -0.94
N HIS A 117 32.51 -9.16 -1.88
CA HIS A 117 31.15 -9.72 -1.84
C HIS A 117 31.15 -11.26 -1.89
N VAL A 118 32.04 -11.87 -2.68
CA VAL A 118 32.20 -13.33 -2.73
C VAL A 118 32.61 -13.91 -1.37
N CYS A 119 33.46 -13.21 -0.60
CA CYS A 119 33.78 -13.62 0.77
C CYS A 119 32.52 -13.71 1.64
N PHE A 120 31.56 -12.77 1.51
CA PHE A 120 30.28 -12.82 2.23
C PHE A 120 29.36 -13.96 1.75
N LEU A 121 29.29 -14.21 0.43
CA LEU A 121 28.47 -15.28 -0.13
C LEU A 121 28.85 -16.67 0.39
N SER A 122 30.13 -16.88 0.70
CA SER A 122 30.61 -18.15 1.28
C SER A 122 30.19 -18.38 2.74
N GLY A 123 29.48 -17.42 3.36
CA GLY A 123 29.06 -17.49 4.76
C GLY A 123 30.15 -17.09 5.77
N LEU A 124 31.23 -16.44 5.30
CA LEU A 124 32.36 -15.96 6.10
C LEU A 124 32.97 -17.04 7.05
N PRO A 125 33.40 -18.21 6.53
CA PRO A 125 34.26 -19.09 7.31
C PRO A 125 35.56 -18.35 7.72
N ALA A 126 36.24 -18.82 8.76
CA ALA A 126 37.38 -18.11 9.37
C ALA A 126 38.46 -17.61 8.37
N HIS A 127 38.76 -18.39 7.32
CA HIS A 127 39.74 -17.99 6.30
C HIS A 127 39.21 -16.90 5.37
N MET A 128 37.92 -16.91 5.05
CA MET A 128 37.27 -15.86 4.25
C MET A 128 37.02 -14.59 5.06
N ASP A 129 36.71 -14.71 6.35
CA ASP A 129 36.67 -13.57 7.28
C ASP A 129 38.04 -12.88 7.36
N LEU A 130 39.11 -13.66 7.49
CA LEU A 130 40.49 -13.14 7.45
C LEU A 130 40.78 -12.44 6.11
N LEU A 131 40.46 -13.10 4.99
CA LEU A 131 40.67 -12.55 3.65
C LEU A 131 39.92 -11.22 3.48
N ALA A 132 38.62 -11.17 3.80
CA ALA A 132 37.81 -9.96 3.72
C ALA A 132 38.40 -8.80 4.54
N LYS A 133 38.84 -9.06 5.78
CA LYS A 133 39.49 -8.05 6.62
C LYS A 133 40.80 -7.55 6.00
N ARG A 134 41.63 -8.45 5.48
CA ARG A 134 42.90 -8.07 4.83
C ARG A 134 42.68 -7.28 3.55
N LEU A 135 41.66 -7.62 2.77
CA LEU A 135 41.27 -6.86 1.57
C LEU A 135 40.89 -5.41 1.90
N VAL A 136 40.05 -5.21 2.92
CA VAL A 136 39.62 -3.87 3.36
C VAL A 136 40.80 -3.07 3.92
N VAL A 137 41.70 -3.69 4.67
CA VAL A 137 42.89 -3.00 5.21
C VAL A 137 43.86 -2.61 4.09
N THR A 138 44.05 -3.48 3.10
CA THR A 138 44.98 -3.24 1.98
C THR A 138 44.43 -2.21 0.99
N PHE A 139 43.13 -2.30 0.70
CA PHE A 139 42.42 -1.46 -0.28
C PHE A 139 41.15 -0.87 0.35
N PRO A 140 41.24 0.22 1.14
CA PRO A 140 40.11 0.73 1.91
C PRO A 140 38.92 1.17 1.04
N SER A 141 39.19 1.68 -0.16
CA SER A 141 38.17 2.16 -1.11
C SER A 141 37.22 1.06 -1.61
N ILE A 142 37.60 -0.22 -1.51
CA ILE A 142 36.76 -1.35 -1.97
C ILE A 142 35.49 -1.52 -1.11
N ILE A 143 35.50 -1.00 0.12
CA ILE A 143 34.43 -1.23 1.10
C ILE A 143 33.06 -0.72 0.64
N ASN A 144 33.06 0.33 -0.18
CA ASN A 144 31.87 0.98 -0.68
C ASN A 144 31.52 0.57 -2.12
N ASP A 145 32.24 -0.39 -2.70
CA ASP A 145 31.80 -1.02 -3.93
C ASP A 145 30.47 -1.77 -3.70
N PHE A 146 29.62 -1.73 -4.71
CA PHE A 146 28.28 -2.30 -4.67
C PHE A 146 28.02 -3.20 -5.87
N TYR A 147 27.01 -4.05 -5.80
CA TYR A 147 26.53 -4.89 -6.90
C TYR A 147 26.00 -4.06 -8.08
N LEU A 148 26.36 -4.45 -9.30
CA LEU A 148 25.95 -3.74 -10.53
C LEU A 148 24.77 -4.37 -11.28
N CYS A 149 24.44 -5.65 -11.05
CA CYS A 149 23.29 -6.28 -11.72
C CYS A 149 21.95 -5.65 -11.29
N ASP A 150 20.91 -5.77 -12.12
CA ASP A 150 19.59 -5.19 -11.80
C ASP A 150 18.94 -5.81 -10.54
N GLU A 151 19.18 -7.10 -10.27
CA GLU A 151 18.57 -7.80 -9.13
C GLU A 151 19.10 -7.36 -7.78
N TYR A 152 20.42 -7.25 -7.63
CA TYR A 152 21.09 -6.89 -6.36
C TYR A 152 21.65 -5.48 -6.36
N TYR A 153 21.24 -4.65 -7.32
CA TYR A 153 21.79 -3.31 -7.55
C TYR A 153 21.93 -2.51 -6.25
N GLY A 154 23.14 -2.01 -5.99
CA GLY A 154 23.42 -1.14 -4.85
C GLY A 154 23.66 -1.85 -3.52
N GLU A 155 23.53 -3.19 -3.45
CA GLU A 155 23.93 -3.99 -2.29
C GLU A 155 25.44 -3.87 -2.06
N THR A 156 25.86 -3.64 -0.82
CA THR A 156 27.28 -3.51 -0.42
C THR A 156 27.67 -4.60 0.57
N ALA A 157 28.97 -4.72 0.84
CA ALA A 157 29.50 -5.55 1.92
C ALA A 157 28.83 -5.28 3.29
N LEU A 158 28.44 -4.03 3.57
CA LEU A 158 27.74 -3.70 4.82
C LEU A 158 26.34 -4.30 4.88
N HIS A 159 25.57 -4.27 3.78
CA HIS A 159 24.27 -4.92 3.68
C HIS A 159 24.39 -6.43 3.89
N MET A 160 25.37 -7.06 3.23
CA MET A 160 25.62 -8.49 3.34
C MET A 160 26.06 -8.89 4.76
N ALA A 161 26.92 -8.09 5.41
CA ALA A 161 27.36 -8.35 6.78
C ALA A 161 26.16 -8.40 7.76
N ILE A 162 25.22 -7.46 7.60
CA ILE A 162 23.96 -7.42 8.35
C ILE A 162 23.10 -8.64 7.99
N GLY A 163 22.97 -8.99 6.71
CA GLY A 163 22.24 -10.18 6.25
C GLY A 163 22.78 -11.50 6.82
N THR A 164 24.10 -11.60 7.04
CA THR A 164 24.76 -12.76 7.68
C THR A 164 24.73 -12.74 9.21
N GLU A 165 24.12 -11.72 9.83
CA GLU A 165 24.01 -11.53 11.28
C GLU A 165 25.37 -11.42 12.02
N ASN A 166 26.42 -10.95 11.33
CA ASN A 166 27.76 -10.84 11.90
C ASN A 166 28.06 -9.42 12.42
N ALA A 167 27.65 -9.13 13.65
CA ALA A 167 27.86 -7.82 14.29
C ALA A 167 29.34 -7.40 14.39
N ALA A 168 30.26 -8.37 14.57
CA ALA A 168 31.69 -8.07 14.64
C ALA A 168 32.23 -7.57 13.29
N MET A 169 31.78 -8.17 12.18
CA MET A 169 32.11 -7.71 10.84
C MET A 169 31.48 -6.35 10.55
N VAL A 170 30.22 -6.12 10.95
CA VAL A 170 29.57 -4.80 10.82
C VAL A 170 30.40 -3.73 11.54
N SER A 171 30.81 -3.98 12.79
CA SER A 171 31.67 -3.06 13.54
C SER A 171 33.01 -2.80 12.83
N PHE A 172 33.63 -3.85 12.27
CA PHE A 172 34.88 -3.73 11.53
C PHE A 172 34.69 -2.86 10.27
N LEU A 173 33.65 -3.10 9.48
CA LEU A 173 33.38 -2.34 8.26
C LEU A 173 33.09 -0.87 8.56
N LEU A 174 32.27 -0.58 9.57
CA LEU A 174 31.95 0.79 9.98
C LEU A 174 33.19 1.57 10.46
N LYS A 175 34.10 0.92 11.19
CA LYS A 175 35.39 1.52 11.60
C LYS A 175 36.29 1.87 10.41
N HIS A 176 36.17 1.17 9.28
CA HIS A 176 36.97 1.40 8.07
C HIS A 176 36.26 2.27 7.03
N GLY A 177 35.16 2.95 7.41
CA GLY A 177 34.50 3.94 6.54
C GLY A 177 33.45 3.36 5.58
N ALA A 178 32.80 2.25 5.94
CA ALA A 178 31.63 1.77 5.22
C ALA A 178 30.50 2.80 5.26
N SER A 179 29.90 3.09 4.10
CA SER A 179 28.81 4.04 3.97
C SER A 179 27.50 3.49 4.54
N VAL A 180 26.93 4.22 5.49
CA VAL A 180 25.62 3.93 6.09
C VAL A 180 24.44 4.43 5.26
N SER A 181 24.69 5.28 4.26
CA SER A 181 23.67 5.91 3.43
C SER A 181 23.54 5.29 2.03
N GLN A 182 24.34 4.27 1.71
CA GLN A 182 24.28 3.59 0.43
C GLN A 182 22.97 2.81 0.31
N ARG A 183 22.27 2.97 -0.81
CA ARG A 183 20.95 2.37 -1.04
C ARG A 183 21.07 1.11 -1.88
N CYS A 184 20.37 0.08 -1.45
CA CYS A 184 20.19 -1.18 -2.16
C CYS A 184 18.81 -1.19 -2.84
N CYS A 185 18.74 -0.69 -4.07
CA CYS A 185 17.50 -0.56 -4.84
C CYS A 185 17.35 -1.64 -5.92
N GLY A 186 17.97 -2.81 -5.74
CA GLY A 186 17.85 -3.96 -6.62
C GLY A 186 16.41 -4.48 -6.79
N ASN A 187 16.13 -5.13 -7.91
CA ASN A 187 14.82 -5.74 -8.19
C ASN A 187 14.45 -6.81 -7.15
N PHE A 188 15.43 -7.53 -6.61
CA PHE A 188 15.25 -8.54 -5.57
C PHE A 188 14.59 -7.95 -4.31
N PHE A 189 15.02 -6.74 -3.92
CA PHE A 189 14.57 -6.02 -2.73
C PHE A 189 13.34 -5.13 -2.97
N THR A 190 12.75 -5.16 -4.17
CA THR A 190 11.54 -4.40 -4.52
C THR A 190 10.28 -5.21 -4.20
N CYS A 191 9.15 -4.56 -3.89
CA CYS A 191 7.87 -5.25 -3.70
C CYS A 191 7.42 -5.96 -4.98
N ASP A 192 6.86 -7.16 -4.88
CA ASP A 192 6.55 -8.03 -6.02
C ASP A 192 5.52 -7.42 -6.98
N ASP A 193 4.57 -6.63 -6.46
CA ASP A 193 3.58 -5.90 -7.26
C ASP A 193 4.17 -4.77 -8.11
N GLN A 194 5.32 -4.21 -7.69
CA GLN A 194 5.99 -3.12 -8.36
C GLN A 194 7.02 -3.59 -9.40
N LYS A 195 7.57 -4.80 -9.27
CA LYS A 195 8.62 -5.34 -10.16
C LYS A 195 8.29 -5.25 -11.67
N PRO A 196 7.07 -5.57 -12.15
CA PRO A 196 6.76 -5.54 -13.57
C PRO A 196 6.78 -4.14 -14.21
N PHE A 197 6.63 -3.10 -13.38
CA PHE A 197 6.51 -1.71 -13.83
C PHE A 197 7.78 -0.90 -13.54
N ARG A 198 8.83 -1.56 -13.05
CA ARG A 198 10.12 -0.98 -12.70
C ARG A 198 10.81 -0.40 -13.94
N THR A 199 11.18 0.87 -13.90
CA THR A 199 11.90 1.56 -14.99
C THR A 199 13.04 2.42 -14.46
N ASP A 200 14.04 2.71 -15.30
CA ASP A 200 15.11 3.64 -14.93
C ASP A 200 14.61 5.09 -15.06
N ALA A 201 15.06 5.99 -14.19
CA ALA A 201 14.72 7.41 -14.28
C ALA A 201 15.29 8.03 -15.57
N LEU A 202 14.46 8.79 -16.28
CA LEU A 202 14.84 9.50 -17.51
C LEU A 202 15.69 10.74 -17.23
N ASP A 203 15.67 11.24 -15.99
CA ASP A 203 16.38 12.45 -15.57
C ASP A 203 17.90 12.22 -15.40
N GLY A 204 18.35 10.97 -15.57
CA GLY A 204 19.73 10.55 -15.43
C GLY A 204 20.21 10.37 -13.99
N GLU A 205 19.30 10.39 -13.03
CA GLU A 205 19.56 9.99 -11.66
C GLU A 205 19.63 8.45 -11.52
N GLU A 206 20.34 7.97 -10.50
CA GLU A 206 20.58 6.55 -10.26
C GLU A 206 19.30 5.78 -9.86
N HIS A 207 18.30 6.49 -9.36
CA HIS A 207 17.13 5.90 -8.74
C HIS A 207 16.19 5.23 -9.75
N VAL A 208 15.43 4.27 -9.24
CA VAL A 208 14.47 3.49 -10.01
C VAL A 208 13.10 4.15 -9.88
N VAL A 209 12.36 4.22 -10.98
CA VAL A 209 10.97 4.71 -10.96
C VAL A 209 10.05 3.52 -10.73
N LEU A 210 9.32 3.59 -9.61
CA LEU A 210 8.33 2.60 -9.20
C LEU A 210 6.93 3.23 -9.21
N PRO A 211 5.86 2.43 -9.45
CA PRO A 211 4.50 2.88 -9.26
C PRO A 211 4.29 3.41 -7.84
N THR A 212 3.58 4.53 -7.70
CA THR A 212 3.32 5.15 -6.39
C THR A 212 2.51 4.28 -5.46
N LYS A 213 1.59 3.47 -6.01
CA LYS A 213 0.73 2.57 -5.24
C LYS A 213 1.37 1.21 -5.12
N THR A 214 1.48 0.72 -3.89
CA THR A 214 1.90 -0.65 -3.60
C THR A 214 1.04 -1.27 -2.52
N ASP A 215 0.85 -2.58 -2.60
CA ASP A 215 0.27 -3.38 -1.52
C ASP A 215 1.33 -4.02 -0.61
N TYR A 216 2.60 -3.72 -0.85
CA TYR A 216 3.76 -4.29 -0.16
C TYR A 216 3.78 -5.83 -0.20
N SER A 217 3.26 -6.41 -1.28
CA SER A 217 3.34 -7.85 -1.49
C SER A 217 4.78 -8.30 -1.74
N GLY A 218 5.08 -9.51 -1.29
CA GLY A 218 6.40 -10.11 -1.38
C GLY A 218 7.11 -10.24 -0.03
N HIS A 219 8.14 -11.10 0.01
CA HIS A 219 8.79 -11.50 1.26
C HIS A 219 10.03 -10.68 1.62
N LEU A 220 10.62 -9.98 0.64
CA LEU A 220 12.00 -9.46 0.72
C LEU A 220 12.09 -7.94 0.47
N TYR A 221 11.21 -7.17 1.11
CA TYR A 221 11.30 -5.71 1.12
C TYR A 221 11.87 -5.21 2.45
N TRP A 222 13.09 -4.66 2.43
CA TRP A 222 13.86 -4.29 3.64
C TRP A 222 14.23 -2.80 3.75
N GLY A 223 13.73 -1.93 2.88
CA GLY A 223 13.89 -0.47 3.00
C GLY A 223 15.20 0.14 2.50
N GLU A 224 15.92 -0.56 1.63
CA GLU A 224 17.13 -0.14 0.89
C GLU A 224 18.38 0.26 1.70
N TYR A 225 18.26 0.80 2.91
CA TYR A 225 19.41 1.26 3.71
C TYR A 225 19.92 0.16 4.64
N PRO A 226 21.21 0.18 5.03
CA PRO A 226 21.75 -0.74 6.04
C PRO A 226 20.98 -0.68 7.37
N LEU A 227 20.55 0.52 7.78
CA LEU A 227 19.78 0.71 9.02
C LEU A 227 18.43 -0.01 8.98
N SER A 228 17.72 0.05 7.85
CA SER A 228 16.44 -0.62 7.68
C SER A 228 16.61 -2.14 7.55
N PHE A 229 17.70 -2.63 6.97
CA PHE A 229 18.05 -4.06 6.97
C PHE A 229 18.21 -4.58 8.41
N ALA A 230 18.97 -3.87 9.26
CA ALA A 230 19.15 -4.25 10.66
C ALA A 230 17.81 -4.26 11.42
N ALA A 231 16.93 -3.28 11.16
CA ALA A 231 15.59 -3.22 11.75
C ALA A 231 14.67 -4.35 11.27
N CYS A 232 14.73 -4.70 9.98
CA CYS A 232 13.99 -5.83 9.40
C CYS A 232 14.37 -7.16 10.00
N LEU A 233 15.66 -7.36 10.27
CA LEU A 233 16.25 -8.59 10.79
C LEU A 233 16.32 -8.62 12.33
N THR A 234 15.66 -7.69 13.04
CA THR A 234 15.66 -7.64 14.52
C THR A 234 17.06 -7.53 15.16
N GLN A 235 18.05 -6.98 14.46
CA GLN A 235 19.43 -6.88 14.94
C GLN A 235 19.67 -5.56 15.69
N THR A 236 19.37 -5.58 16.98
CA THR A 236 19.46 -4.41 17.87
C THR A 236 20.88 -3.84 17.99
N ASP A 237 21.90 -4.70 18.09
CA ASP A 237 23.31 -4.26 18.20
C ASP A 237 23.80 -3.60 16.91
N CYS A 238 23.52 -4.20 15.75
CA CYS A 238 23.82 -3.62 14.44
C CYS A 238 23.12 -2.28 14.26
N PHE A 239 21.84 -2.19 14.65
CA PHE A 239 21.07 -0.95 14.58
C PHE A 239 21.71 0.18 15.39
N ARG A 240 22.06 -0.08 16.65
CA ARG A 240 22.72 0.90 17.52
C ARG A 240 24.08 1.34 16.97
N MET A 241 24.87 0.41 16.44
CA MET A 241 26.15 0.74 15.81
C MET A 241 25.97 1.64 14.58
N LEU A 242 24.98 1.35 13.72
CA LEU A 242 24.69 2.16 12.54
C LEU A 242 24.27 3.59 12.90
N ILE A 243 23.38 3.75 13.88
CA ILE A 243 23.00 5.08 14.40
C ILE A 243 24.21 5.82 14.97
N ALA A 244 25.06 5.14 15.76
CA ALA A 244 26.28 5.74 16.32
C ALA A 244 27.27 6.21 15.23
N HIS A 245 27.25 5.57 14.06
CA HIS A 245 28.02 5.96 12.88
C HIS A 245 27.29 6.94 11.94
N GLY A 246 26.18 7.55 12.39
CA GLY A 246 25.49 8.63 11.69
C GLY A 246 24.43 8.19 10.69
N ALA A 247 23.91 6.96 10.79
CA ALA A 247 22.76 6.55 9.97
C ALA A 247 21.52 7.39 10.33
N ASP A 248 20.84 7.93 9.33
CA ASP A 248 19.61 8.71 9.53
C ASP A 248 18.39 7.77 9.63
N PRO A 249 17.71 7.70 10.79
CA PRO A 249 16.49 6.90 10.94
C PRO A 249 15.31 7.40 10.08
N ASN A 250 15.36 8.65 9.63
CA ASN A 250 14.34 9.26 8.77
C ASN A 250 14.69 9.19 7.28
N GLY A 251 15.79 8.51 6.92
CA GLY A 251 16.17 8.25 5.54
C GLY A 251 15.06 7.52 4.79
N GLN A 252 14.60 8.11 3.68
CA GLN A 252 13.51 7.59 2.86
C GLN A 252 14.02 6.77 1.68
N ASP A 253 13.44 5.61 1.48
CA ASP A 253 13.73 4.71 0.36
C ASP A 253 12.97 5.09 -0.93
N THR A 254 12.97 4.23 -1.96
CA THR A 254 12.33 4.55 -3.26
C THR A 254 10.81 4.61 -3.15
N ASN A 255 10.19 4.04 -2.13
CA ASN A 255 8.76 4.21 -1.86
C ASN A 255 8.48 5.36 -0.88
N GLY A 256 9.52 6.07 -0.42
CA GLY A 256 9.41 7.11 0.59
C GLY A 256 9.29 6.55 2.01
N ASN A 257 9.53 5.25 2.21
CA ASN A 257 9.41 4.62 3.51
C ASN A 257 10.66 4.88 4.35
N THR A 258 10.44 5.26 5.61
CA THR A 258 11.47 5.34 6.65
C THR A 258 11.59 4.02 7.39
N VAL A 259 12.56 3.90 8.30
CA VAL A 259 12.72 2.68 9.10
C VAL A 259 11.46 2.29 9.90
N LEU A 260 10.69 3.27 10.37
CA LEU A 260 9.42 3.02 11.08
C LEU A 260 8.35 2.43 10.17
N HIS A 261 8.29 2.84 8.90
CA HIS A 261 7.40 2.23 7.91
C HIS A 261 7.78 0.76 7.70
N ILE A 262 9.08 0.47 7.59
CA ILE A 262 9.59 -0.89 7.40
C ILE A 262 9.27 -1.78 8.61
N CYS A 263 9.50 -1.31 9.84
CA CYS A 263 9.10 -2.00 11.06
C CYS A 263 7.58 -2.26 11.11
N THR A 264 6.77 -1.31 10.61
CA THR A 264 5.32 -1.46 10.52
C THR A 264 4.90 -2.56 9.55
N ILE A 265 5.52 -2.62 8.36
CA ILE A 265 5.25 -3.65 7.34
C ILE A 265 5.57 -5.05 7.89
N ARG A 266 6.67 -5.18 8.65
CA ARG A 266 7.14 -6.44 9.24
C ARG A 266 6.50 -6.77 10.60
N GLU A 267 5.64 -5.91 11.14
CA GLU A 267 5.04 -6.04 12.48
C GLU A 267 6.05 -6.20 13.63
N ASN A 268 7.21 -5.56 13.49
CA ASN A 268 8.29 -5.63 14.47
C ASN A 268 8.23 -4.44 15.44
N TRP A 269 7.50 -4.61 16.54
CA TRP A 269 7.35 -3.56 17.55
C TRP A 269 8.65 -3.22 18.28
N GLU A 270 9.47 -4.22 18.61
CA GLU A 270 10.69 -4.00 19.39
C GLU A 270 11.66 -3.07 18.65
N MET A 271 11.88 -3.31 17.36
CA MET A 271 12.70 -2.41 16.54
C MET A 271 12.01 -1.08 16.26
N PHE A 272 10.67 -1.04 16.19
CA PHE A 272 9.92 0.21 16.06
C PHE A 272 10.17 1.13 17.26
N GLU A 273 10.03 0.59 18.47
CA GLU A 273 10.26 1.30 19.72
C GLU A 273 11.72 1.78 19.82
N MET A 274 12.67 0.90 19.51
CA MET A 274 14.09 1.28 19.46
C MET A 274 14.37 2.40 18.46
N ALA A 275 13.84 2.32 17.23
CA ALA A 275 14.04 3.36 16.24
C ALA A 275 13.42 4.69 16.68
N PHE A 276 12.24 4.66 17.29
CA PHE A 276 11.59 5.84 17.85
C PHE A 276 12.40 6.49 18.97
N GLU A 277 12.95 5.69 19.90
CA GLU A 277 13.86 6.18 20.95
C GLU A 277 15.14 6.83 20.38
N HIS A 278 15.60 6.39 19.21
CA HIS A 278 16.78 6.92 18.53
C HIS A 278 16.47 8.03 17.52
N GLY A 279 15.30 8.69 17.62
CA GLY A 279 14.98 9.91 16.87
C GLY A 279 14.26 9.71 15.54
N ALA A 280 13.69 8.53 15.29
CA ALA A 280 12.81 8.32 14.14
C ALA A 280 11.47 9.06 14.33
N ASP A 281 11.02 9.76 13.30
CA ASP A 281 9.80 10.58 13.31
C ASP A 281 8.58 9.79 12.82
N LEU A 282 7.50 9.84 13.61
CA LEU A 282 6.21 9.20 13.34
C LEU A 282 5.38 9.92 12.27
N HIS A 283 5.74 11.17 11.94
CA HIS A 283 4.92 12.02 11.07
C HIS A 283 5.44 12.10 9.62
N VAL A 284 6.57 11.46 9.32
CA VAL A 284 7.08 11.38 7.95
C VAL A 284 6.10 10.58 7.09
N GLN A 285 5.74 11.13 5.93
CA GLN A 285 4.85 10.49 4.97
C GLN A 285 5.65 9.87 3.83
N ASN A 286 5.26 8.66 3.43
CA ASN A 286 5.81 8.01 2.24
C ASN A 286 5.24 8.58 0.94
N ARG A 287 5.63 8.03 -0.22
CA ARG A 287 5.13 8.48 -1.54
C ARG A 287 3.62 8.31 -1.74
N MET A 288 2.97 7.46 -0.94
CA MET A 288 1.51 7.33 -0.92
C MET A 288 0.82 8.35 0.01
N GLY A 289 1.57 9.18 0.73
CA GLY A 289 1.04 10.10 1.74
C GLY A 289 0.69 9.40 3.06
N LEU A 290 1.20 8.19 3.30
CA LEU A 290 0.93 7.43 4.51
C LEU A 290 2.05 7.65 5.53
N THR A 291 1.70 7.94 6.77
CA THR A 291 2.56 7.81 7.96
C THR A 291 2.63 6.35 8.42
N PRO A 292 3.57 5.95 9.30
CA PRO A 292 3.60 4.61 9.88
C PRO A 292 2.26 4.18 10.51
N LEU A 293 1.55 5.09 11.20
CA LEU A 293 0.22 4.82 11.76
C LEU A 293 -0.81 4.48 10.68
N THR A 294 -0.94 5.32 9.65
CA THR A 294 -1.89 5.09 8.55
C THR A 294 -1.51 3.90 7.68
N LEU A 295 -0.22 3.61 7.54
CA LEU A 295 0.29 2.43 6.87
C LEU A 295 -0.11 1.15 7.62
N ALA A 296 -0.04 1.15 8.96
CA ALA A 296 -0.54 0.04 9.77
C ALA A 296 -2.04 -0.20 9.52
N ALA A 297 -2.83 0.87 9.42
CA ALA A 297 -4.25 0.77 9.06
C ALA A 297 -4.48 0.27 7.63
N PHE A 298 -3.68 0.74 6.67
CA PHE A 298 -3.76 0.35 5.25
C PHE A 298 -3.44 -1.13 5.03
N LEU A 299 -2.49 -1.69 5.80
CA LEU A 299 -2.09 -3.09 5.74
C LEU A 299 -2.90 -3.99 6.71
N ALA A 300 -3.87 -3.42 7.43
CA ALA A 300 -4.64 -4.09 8.47
C ALA A 300 -3.80 -4.71 9.61
N LYS A 301 -2.67 -4.09 9.97
CA LYS A 301 -1.78 -4.50 11.08
C LYS A 301 -2.30 -3.91 12.40
N CYS A 302 -3.34 -4.54 12.95
CA CYS A 302 -4.10 -4.01 14.09
C CYS A 302 -3.23 -3.82 15.35
N THR A 303 -2.37 -4.79 15.65
CA THR A 303 -1.45 -4.74 16.81
C THR A 303 -0.47 -3.57 16.70
N MET A 304 0.13 -3.36 15.53
CA MET A 304 1.01 -2.21 15.28
C MET A 304 0.23 -0.91 15.37
N PHE A 305 -0.95 -0.82 14.74
CA PHE A 305 -1.79 0.37 14.79
C PHE A 305 -2.10 0.81 16.22
N GLU A 306 -2.54 -0.12 17.08
CA GLU A 306 -2.83 0.18 18.49
C GLU A 306 -1.61 0.63 19.27
N LYS A 307 -0.45 -0.02 19.06
CA LYS A 307 0.78 0.35 19.76
C LYS A 307 1.31 1.71 19.32
N ILE A 308 1.32 1.99 18.01
CA ILE A 308 1.73 3.30 17.47
C ILE A 308 0.79 4.40 17.98
N LEU A 309 -0.52 4.16 17.97
CA LEU A 309 -1.51 5.09 18.51
C LEU A 309 -1.30 5.36 20.02
N ASN A 310 -0.89 4.33 20.77
CA ASN A 310 -0.53 4.46 22.17
C ASN A 310 0.79 5.20 22.40
N SER A 311 1.67 5.31 21.41
CA SER A 311 2.88 6.14 21.47
C SER A 311 2.59 7.59 21.10
N GLU A 312 1.63 7.84 20.20
CA GLU A 312 1.23 9.21 19.81
C GLU A 312 0.34 9.91 20.86
N ARG A 313 -0.28 9.16 21.77
CA ARG A 313 -1.18 9.73 22.79
C ARG A 313 -0.43 10.67 23.74
N LYS A 314 -0.99 11.85 23.96
CA LYS A 314 -0.49 12.83 24.93
C LYS A 314 -1.27 12.70 26.22
N ILE A 315 -0.58 12.48 27.33
CA ILE A 315 -1.19 12.50 28.66
C ILE A 315 -1.42 13.94 29.06
N LEU A 316 -2.68 14.35 29.22
CA LEU A 316 -3.06 15.71 29.64
C LEU A 316 -2.98 15.86 31.16
N TRP A 317 -3.57 14.92 31.90
CA TRP A 317 -3.54 14.92 33.36
C TRP A 317 -3.78 13.51 33.93
N THR A 318 -3.34 13.32 35.16
CA THR A 318 -3.52 12.09 35.96
C THR A 318 -4.16 12.44 37.29
N TYR A 319 -5.19 11.69 37.69
CA TYR A 319 -5.80 11.81 39.01
C TYR A 319 -6.02 10.42 39.61
N GLY A 320 -5.17 10.05 40.58
CA GLY A 320 -5.16 8.70 41.16
C GLY A 320 -4.94 7.64 40.08
N LYS A 321 -5.95 6.80 39.82
CA LYS A 321 -5.94 5.76 38.77
C LYS A 321 -6.55 6.22 37.44
N VAL A 322 -7.09 7.44 37.36
CA VAL A 322 -7.72 7.97 36.15
C VAL A 322 -6.67 8.73 35.35
N LEU A 323 -6.50 8.33 34.09
CA LEU A 323 -5.63 8.97 33.12
C LEU A 323 -6.50 9.66 32.08
N MET A 324 -6.19 10.93 31.77
CA MET A 324 -6.75 11.57 30.58
C MET A 324 -5.71 11.72 29.48
N THR A 325 -5.98 11.04 28.37
CA THR A 325 -5.16 11.01 27.17
C THR A 325 -5.85 11.74 26.03
N ALA A 326 -5.13 12.62 25.34
CA ALA A 326 -5.53 13.19 24.07
C ALA A 326 -4.79 12.49 22.94
N CYS A 327 -5.53 12.08 21.89
CA CYS A 327 -4.95 11.52 20.67
C CYS A 327 -5.18 12.50 19.51
N PRO A 328 -4.19 12.73 18.63
CA PRO A 328 -4.39 13.51 17.42
C PRO A 328 -5.35 12.79 16.47
N LEU A 329 -6.32 13.51 15.89
CA LEU A 329 -7.36 12.92 15.03
C LEU A 329 -7.05 13.02 13.53
N ALA A 330 -6.02 13.77 13.11
CA ALA A 330 -5.79 14.16 11.72
C ALA A 330 -5.70 12.99 10.72
N HIS A 331 -5.22 11.83 11.16
CA HIS A 331 -5.05 10.63 10.34
C HIS A 331 -5.95 9.46 10.74
N ILE A 332 -6.75 9.66 11.79
CA ILE A 332 -7.67 8.66 12.33
C ILE A 332 -9.07 8.93 11.79
N ASP A 333 -9.48 10.20 11.79
CA ASP A 333 -10.83 10.58 11.42
C ASP A 333 -11.02 10.74 9.90
N SER A 334 -12.25 10.53 9.45
CA SER A 334 -12.64 10.60 8.03
C SER A 334 -12.50 12.00 7.42
N VAL A 335 -12.42 13.04 8.24
CA VAL A 335 -12.30 14.44 7.81
C VAL A 335 -10.97 14.96 8.32
N ASP A 336 -10.17 15.51 7.41
CA ASP A 336 -8.93 16.16 7.79
C ASP A 336 -9.24 17.51 8.49
N PRO A 337 -8.72 17.75 9.71
CA PRO A 337 -8.95 18.98 10.45
C PRO A 337 -8.45 20.24 9.73
N SER A 338 -7.42 20.12 8.89
CA SER A 338 -6.77 21.27 8.28
C SER A 338 -7.46 21.73 6.98
N SER A 339 -7.80 20.78 6.11
CA SER A 339 -8.46 21.05 4.83
C SER A 339 -10.00 21.02 4.93
N GLY A 340 -10.55 20.28 5.89
CA GLY A 340 -11.98 19.97 5.93
C GLY A 340 -12.42 18.97 4.86
N GLU A 341 -11.49 18.43 4.06
CA GLU A 341 -11.77 17.43 3.03
C GLU A 341 -11.83 16.01 3.61
N LEU A 342 -12.43 15.09 2.85
CA LEU A 342 -12.52 13.69 3.24
C LEU A 342 -11.18 12.98 3.00
N ASN A 343 -10.57 12.46 4.06
CA ASN A 343 -9.35 11.68 3.98
C ASN A 343 -9.66 10.19 3.76
N LEU A 344 -9.43 9.71 2.53
CA LEU A 344 -9.66 8.32 2.12
C LEU A 344 -8.68 7.32 2.74
N TYR A 345 -7.53 7.81 3.20
CA TYR A 345 -6.48 7.03 3.85
C TYR A 345 -6.54 7.14 5.37
N SER A 346 -7.60 7.75 5.92
CA SER A 346 -7.84 7.75 7.36
C SER A 346 -8.07 6.33 7.88
N ALA A 347 -7.65 6.07 9.12
CA ALA A 347 -7.85 4.77 9.74
C ALA A 347 -9.33 4.35 9.75
N LEU A 348 -10.26 5.29 10.01
CA LEU A 348 -11.69 5.01 9.98
C LEU A 348 -12.20 4.66 8.57
N ALA A 349 -11.77 5.40 7.53
CA ALA A 349 -12.15 5.08 6.17
C ALA A 349 -11.61 3.72 5.74
N LEU A 350 -10.35 3.41 6.08
CA LEU A 350 -9.72 2.12 5.77
C LEU A 350 -10.36 0.95 6.53
N ALA A 351 -10.80 1.16 7.77
CA ALA A 351 -11.52 0.12 8.53
C ALA A 351 -12.84 -0.29 7.86
N VAL A 352 -13.59 0.67 7.31
CA VAL A 352 -14.90 0.43 6.67
C VAL A 352 -14.75 -0.02 5.22
N TYR A 353 -13.88 0.64 4.46
CA TYR A 353 -13.75 0.49 3.01
C TYR A 353 -12.53 -0.36 2.60
N GLY A 354 -11.82 -0.92 3.56
CA GLY A 354 -10.64 -1.75 3.36
C GLY A 354 -10.92 -3.02 2.56
N LYS A 355 -9.88 -3.53 1.89
CA LYS A 355 -10.00 -4.70 1.00
C LYS A 355 -10.10 -6.03 1.75
N SER A 356 -9.46 -6.18 2.90
CA SER A 356 -9.47 -7.44 3.66
C SER A 356 -10.43 -7.40 4.85
N ASP A 357 -10.91 -8.57 5.30
CA ASP A 357 -11.75 -8.68 6.51
C ASP A 357 -10.97 -8.29 7.78
N ASN A 358 -9.64 -8.38 7.75
CA ASN A 358 -8.76 -7.95 8.85
C ASN A 358 -8.88 -6.44 9.14
N HIS A 359 -9.31 -5.62 8.18
CA HIS A 359 -9.54 -4.20 8.42
C HIS A 359 -10.66 -3.96 9.46
N LEU A 360 -11.60 -4.90 9.61
CA LEU A 360 -12.64 -4.81 10.64
C LEU A 360 -12.06 -4.94 12.06
N ALA A 361 -10.95 -5.66 12.19
CA ALA A 361 -10.26 -5.81 13.47
C ALA A 361 -9.56 -4.52 13.92
N LEU A 362 -9.51 -3.46 13.10
CA LEU A 362 -9.07 -2.13 13.53
C LEU A 362 -10.13 -1.38 14.36
N LEU A 363 -11.42 -1.69 14.20
CA LEU A 363 -12.50 -0.93 14.83
C LEU A 363 -12.50 -0.88 16.37
N PRO A 364 -11.99 -1.85 17.14
CA PRO A 364 -12.00 -1.78 18.59
C PRO A 364 -11.34 -0.50 19.15
N ASN A 365 -11.59 -0.23 20.43
CA ASN A 365 -10.95 0.85 21.20
C ASN A 365 -11.36 2.26 20.74
N ILE A 366 -10.39 3.04 20.25
CA ILE A 366 -10.56 4.48 19.96
C ILE A 366 -11.49 4.68 18.75
N LEU A 367 -11.39 3.84 17.72
CA LEU A 367 -12.25 3.95 16.54
C LEU A 367 -13.72 3.69 16.91
N GLU A 368 -14.02 2.62 17.64
CA GLU A 368 -15.37 2.34 18.15
C GLU A 368 -15.93 3.52 18.95
N TYR A 369 -15.10 4.11 19.82
CA TYR A 369 -15.51 5.28 20.60
C TYR A 369 -15.87 6.48 19.71
N ILE A 370 -15.04 6.81 18.73
CA ILE A 370 -15.28 7.91 17.78
C ILE A 370 -16.57 7.67 17.02
N VAL A 371 -16.76 6.45 16.50
CA VAL A 371 -17.94 6.12 15.71
C VAL A 371 -19.21 6.19 16.57
N LYS A 372 -19.18 5.65 17.79
CA LYS A 372 -20.30 5.74 18.74
C LYS A 372 -20.65 7.19 19.09
N LYS A 373 -19.66 8.07 19.22
CA LYS A 373 -19.87 9.51 19.43
C LYS A 373 -20.47 10.19 18.20
N LYS A 374 -19.99 9.90 16.99
CA LYS A 374 -20.57 10.40 15.74
C LYS A 374 -22.01 9.94 15.54
N TRP A 375 -22.29 8.67 15.87
CA TRP A 375 -23.63 8.09 15.80
C TRP A 375 -24.60 8.79 16.75
N SER A 376 -24.21 8.96 18.01
CA SER A 376 -25.06 9.59 19.03
C SER A 376 -25.26 11.10 18.80
N ALA A 377 -24.26 11.82 18.29
CA ALA A 377 -24.34 13.25 18.04
C ALA A 377 -25.11 13.60 16.75
N PHE A 378 -24.83 12.91 15.64
CA PHE A 378 -25.35 13.29 14.32
C PHE A 378 -26.08 12.14 13.62
N GLY A 379 -25.49 10.94 13.62
CA GLY A 379 -25.97 9.81 12.80
C GLY A 379 -27.40 9.40 13.11
N LYS A 380 -27.76 9.30 14.40
CA LYS A 380 -29.09 8.91 14.85
C LYS A 380 -30.16 9.90 14.38
N GLN A 381 -29.95 11.19 14.62
CA GLN A 381 -30.92 12.22 14.23
C GLN A 381 -31.09 12.30 12.71
N MET A 382 -29.99 12.23 11.96
CA MET A 382 -30.01 12.22 10.50
C MET A 382 -30.78 11.00 9.97
N LEU A 383 -30.53 9.81 10.53
CA LEU A 383 -31.23 8.59 10.10
C LEU A 383 -32.73 8.64 10.41
N PHE A 384 -33.13 9.09 11.60
CA PHE A 384 -34.55 9.26 11.93
C PHE A 384 -35.24 10.30 11.05
N SER A 385 -34.55 11.38 10.70
CA SER A 385 -35.10 12.36 9.76
C SER A 385 -35.32 11.75 8.37
N GLN A 386 -34.35 10.99 7.87
CA GLN A 386 -34.47 10.26 6.60
C GLN A 386 -35.58 9.19 6.63
N LEU A 387 -35.72 8.47 7.74
CA LEU A 387 -36.77 7.48 7.92
C LEU A 387 -38.16 8.13 7.88
N ARG A 388 -38.36 9.26 8.56
CA ARG A 388 -39.65 9.99 8.54
C ARG A 388 -40.02 10.46 7.13
N LEU A 389 -39.08 11.04 6.39
CA LEU A 389 -39.29 11.48 5.00
C LEU A 389 -39.58 10.28 4.08
N PHE A 390 -38.86 9.17 4.27
CA PHE A 390 -39.07 7.96 3.48
C PHE A 390 -40.43 7.30 3.77
N ILE A 391 -40.87 7.22 5.03
CA ILE A 391 -42.20 6.72 5.40
C ILE A 391 -43.28 7.56 4.74
N LEU A 392 -43.17 8.89 4.78
CA LEU A 392 -44.12 9.79 4.12
C LEU A 392 -44.16 9.54 2.61
N TYR A 393 -43.00 9.45 1.96
CA TYR A 393 -42.89 9.13 0.54
C TYR A 393 -43.53 7.77 0.21
N TYR A 394 -43.26 6.73 1.01
CA TYR A 394 -43.82 5.40 0.80
C TYR A 394 -45.34 5.37 0.98
N ILE A 395 -45.89 6.10 1.96
CA ILE A 395 -47.34 6.22 2.15
C ILE A 395 -47.99 6.90 0.93
N ILE A 396 -47.42 8.00 0.43
CA ILE A 396 -47.92 8.69 -0.77
C ILE A 396 -47.86 7.74 -1.99
N LEU A 397 -46.75 7.03 -2.15
CA LEU A 397 -46.55 6.05 -3.24
C LEU A 397 -47.56 4.90 -3.16
N PHE A 398 -47.81 4.37 -1.95
CA PHE A 398 -48.76 3.28 -1.74
C PHE A 398 -50.21 3.72 -1.94
N ILE A 399 -50.61 4.91 -1.45
CA ILE A 399 -51.95 5.47 -1.70
C ILE A 399 -52.13 5.77 -3.20
N SER A 400 -51.10 6.28 -3.87
CA SER A 400 -51.12 6.49 -5.33
C SER A 400 -51.32 5.18 -6.10
N PHE A 401 -50.75 4.07 -5.61
CA PHE A 401 -50.96 2.74 -6.18
C PHE A 401 -52.39 2.23 -5.94
N LEU A 402 -52.94 2.38 -4.73
CA LEU A 402 -54.30 1.92 -4.40
C LEU A 402 -55.41 2.69 -5.12
N LEU A 403 -55.21 3.98 -5.39
CA LEU A 403 -56.18 4.82 -6.08
C LEU A 403 -56.18 4.63 -7.61
N ARG A 404 -55.26 3.80 -8.14
CA ARG A 404 -55.16 3.48 -9.56
C ARG A 404 -56.41 2.72 -10.04
N PRO A 405 -56.99 3.10 -11.18
CA PRO A 405 -58.14 2.40 -11.72
C PRO A 405 -57.76 0.99 -12.18
N THR A 406 -58.57 0.01 -11.79
CA THR A 406 -58.29 -1.39 -12.13
C THR A 406 -58.51 -1.63 -13.63
N PRO A 407 -57.90 -2.68 -14.22
CA PRO A 407 -58.16 -3.07 -15.60
C PRO A 407 -59.66 -3.34 -15.87
N PHE A 408 -60.38 -3.78 -14.85
CA PHE A 408 -61.82 -4.01 -14.89
C PHE A 408 -62.61 -2.69 -15.01
N GLU A 409 -62.33 -1.70 -14.15
CA GLU A 409 -62.94 -0.36 -14.21
C GLU A 409 -62.70 0.33 -15.57
N ARG A 410 -61.52 0.13 -16.18
CA ARG A 410 -61.19 0.65 -17.52
C ARG A 410 -62.03 0.04 -18.64
N ARG A 411 -62.38 -1.24 -18.54
CA ARG A 411 -63.10 -1.98 -19.57
C ARG A 411 -64.61 -1.72 -19.53
N GLU A 412 -65.14 -1.44 -18.35
CA GLU A 412 -66.59 -1.28 -18.11
C GLU A 412 -67.07 0.16 -18.34
N GLU A 413 -66.27 1.18 -17.99
CA GLU A 413 -66.69 2.59 -18.05
C GLU A 413 -66.18 3.36 -19.29
N SER A 414 -65.49 2.70 -20.24
CA SER A 414 -64.77 3.35 -21.37
C SER A 414 -63.82 4.48 -20.94
N LYS A 415 -63.40 4.49 -19.67
CA LYS A 415 -62.43 5.44 -19.12
C LYS A 415 -61.04 5.00 -19.57
N GLN A 416 -60.53 5.55 -20.67
CA GLN A 416 -59.10 5.47 -20.98
C GLN A 416 -58.31 6.05 -19.81
N LEU A 417 -57.19 5.43 -19.42
CA LEU A 417 -56.31 6.04 -18.42
C LEU A 417 -55.90 7.41 -18.98
N PHE A 418 -56.15 8.45 -18.19
CA PHE A 418 -56.00 9.84 -18.60
C PHE A 418 -54.58 10.09 -19.13
N CYS A 419 -54.44 10.24 -20.44
CA CYS A 419 -53.18 10.60 -21.04
C CYS A 419 -52.91 12.09 -20.82
N LEU A 420 -51.78 12.42 -20.19
CA LEU A 420 -51.46 13.79 -19.78
C LEU A 420 -51.36 14.78 -20.96
N PHE A 421 -51.21 14.27 -22.20
CA PHE A 421 -51.14 15.07 -23.43
C PHE A 421 -52.51 15.56 -23.94
N ALA A 422 -53.62 14.89 -23.57
CA ALA A 422 -54.97 15.28 -23.97
C ALA A 422 -55.63 16.16 -22.89
N LEU A 423 -55.23 17.43 -22.83
CA LEU A 423 -55.57 18.33 -21.73
C LEU A 423 -57.03 18.84 -21.80
N SER A 424 -57.90 18.35 -20.91
CA SER A 424 -59.01 19.16 -20.39
C SER A 424 -59.25 18.85 -18.91
N LEU A 425 -58.64 19.68 -18.04
CA LEU A 425 -58.79 19.64 -16.57
C LEU A 425 -60.25 19.80 -16.09
N LYS A 426 -61.18 20.16 -16.98
CA LYS A 426 -62.54 20.60 -16.63
C LYS A 426 -63.53 19.44 -16.43
N HIS A 427 -63.17 18.20 -16.78
CA HIS A 427 -64.09 17.04 -16.72
C HIS A 427 -63.53 15.84 -15.94
N MET A 428 -62.68 16.08 -14.93
CA MET A 428 -62.11 14.98 -14.13
C MET A 428 -62.91 14.68 -12.85
N ASP A 429 -63.12 13.39 -12.61
CA ASP A 429 -63.58 12.84 -11.33
C ASP A 429 -62.63 13.20 -10.18
N ASN A 430 -63.18 13.39 -8.98
CA ASN A 430 -62.42 13.74 -7.78
C ASN A 430 -61.34 12.69 -7.45
N LYS A 431 -61.62 11.39 -7.67
CA LYS A 431 -60.66 10.28 -7.50
C LYS A 431 -59.43 10.45 -8.41
N THR A 432 -59.65 10.79 -9.67
CA THR A 432 -58.59 10.98 -10.69
C THR A 432 -57.74 12.23 -10.43
N LYS A 433 -58.35 13.31 -9.92
CA LYS A 433 -57.62 14.51 -9.49
C LYS A 433 -56.64 14.19 -8.36
N ILE A 434 -57.11 13.50 -7.33
CA ILE A 434 -56.28 13.10 -6.17
C ILE A 434 -55.12 12.20 -6.63
N TYR A 435 -55.41 11.19 -7.45
CA TYR A 435 -54.39 10.30 -8.00
C TYR A 435 -53.31 11.06 -8.80
N THR A 436 -53.70 12.01 -9.65
CA THR A 436 -52.76 12.77 -10.49
C THR A 436 -51.85 13.66 -9.64
N VAL A 437 -52.39 14.30 -8.60
CA VAL A 437 -51.59 15.09 -7.65
C VAL A 437 -50.60 14.21 -6.88
N LEU A 438 -51.06 13.06 -6.35
CA LEU A 438 -50.18 12.12 -5.63
C LEU A 438 -49.08 11.56 -6.54
N SER A 439 -49.41 11.21 -7.78
CA SER A 439 -48.45 10.73 -8.78
C SER A 439 -47.37 11.78 -9.10
N LEU A 440 -47.74 13.05 -9.23
CA LEU A 440 -46.77 14.14 -9.40
C LEU A 440 -45.88 14.32 -8.16
N CYS A 441 -46.44 14.21 -6.95
CA CYS A 441 -45.66 14.24 -5.71
C CYS A 441 -44.64 13.09 -5.63
N VAL A 442 -45.00 11.89 -6.09
CA VAL A 442 -44.10 10.73 -6.14
C VAL A 442 -42.96 10.96 -7.13
N VAL A 443 -43.27 11.46 -8.33
CA VAL A 443 -42.24 11.81 -9.35
C VAL A 443 -41.31 12.89 -8.84
N PHE A 444 -41.84 13.94 -8.19
CA PHE A 444 -41.03 14.98 -7.57
C PHE A 444 -40.11 14.40 -6.47
N GLY A 445 -40.64 13.52 -5.62
CA GLY A 445 -39.86 12.80 -4.62
C GLY A 445 -38.71 12.01 -5.23
N ALA A 446 -38.97 11.22 -6.27
CA ALA A 446 -37.95 10.47 -7.00
C ALA A 446 -36.88 11.39 -7.63
N CYS A 447 -37.29 12.48 -8.28
CA CYS A 447 -36.37 13.48 -8.83
C CYS A 447 -35.49 14.11 -7.75
N SER A 448 -36.09 14.52 -6.62
CA SER A 448 -35.36 15.13 -5.51
C SER A 448 -34.28 14.19 -4.95
N TYR A 449 -34.58 12.89 -4.85
CA TYR A 449 -33.61 11.88 -4.41
C TYR A 449 -32.48 11.68 -5.42
N LEU A 450 -32.78 11.63 -6.72
CA LEU A 450 -31.76 11.56 -7.77
C LEU A 450 -30.83 12.78 -7.76
N ILE A 451 -31.36 13.98 -7.55
CA ILE A 451 -30.57 15.20 -7.40
C ILE A 451 -29.67 15.14 -6.16
N GLN A 452 -30.22 14.76 -5.00
CA GLN A 452 -29.44 14.58 -3.77
C GLN A 452 -28.32 13.55 -3.96
N MET A 453 -28.56 12.51 -4.74
CA MET A 453 -27.58 11.49 -5.07
C MET A 453 -26.45 12.02 -5.95
N ILE A 454 -26.75 12.84 -6.97
CA ILE A 454 -25.73 13.51 -7.79
C ILE A 454 -24.87 14.44 -6.95
N LEU A 455 -25.49 15.24 -6.08
CA LEU A 455 -24.77 16.14 -5.15
C LEU A 455 -23.88 15.33 -4.19
N HIS A 456 -24.37 14.21 -3.68
CA HIS A 456 -23.59 13.33 -2.82
C HIS A 456 -22.37 12.74 -3.55
N ILE A 457 -22.50 12.33 -4.82
CA ILE A 457 -21.37 11.86 -5.63
C ILE A 457 -20.32 12.96 -5.81
N GLN A 458 -20.75 14.20 -6.04
CA GLN A 458 -19.85 15.33 -6.19
C GLN A 458 -19.05 15.59 -4.91
N ASN A 459 -19.70 15.50 -3.74
CA ASN A 459 -19.07 15.80 -2.45
C ASN A 459 -18.17 14.66 -1.92
N VAL A 460 -18.57 13.40 -2.11
CA VAL A 460 -17.85 12.22 -1.56
C VAL A 460 -16.86 11.62 -2.56
N GLY A 461 -17.04 11.91 -3.85
CA GLY A 461 -16.26 11.32 -4.93
C GLY A 461 -16.84 10.00 -5.44
N ARG A 462 -16.69 9.77 -6.74
CA ARG A 462 -17.31 8.62 -7.46
C ARG A 462 -16.90 7.27 -6.90
N LYS A 463 -15.61 7.10 -6.55
CA LYS A 463 -15.05 5.82 -6.11
C LYS A 463 -15.63 5.36 -4.77
N MET A 464 -15.65 6.26 -3.78
CA MET A 464 -16.21 5.99 -2.45
C MET A 464 -17.71 5.76 -2.50
N TYR A 465 -18.40 6.53 -3.34
CA TYR A 465 -19.83 6.34 -3.54
C TYR A 465 -20.16 4.95 -4.12
N LEU A 466 -19.44 4.51 -5.15
CA LEU A 466 -19.63 3.17 -5.73
C LEU A 466 -19.32 2.07 -4.71
N LEU A 467 -18.28 2.25 -3.90
CA LEU A 467 -17.93 1.31 -2.84
C LEU A 467 -19.00 1.29 -1.72
N SER A 468 -19.59 2.45 -1.39
CA SER A 468 -20.73 2.52 -0.48
C SER A 468 -21.98 1.85 -1.07
N LEU A 469 -22.24 1.99 -2.37
CA LEU A 469 -23.35 1.31 -3.03
C LEU A 469 -23.18 -0.21 -3.02
N SER A 470 -21.96 -0.71 -3.28
CA SER A 470 -21.68 -2.14 -3.19
C SER A 470 -21.87 -2.67 -1.77
N GLY A 471 -21.63 -1.86 -0.75
CA GLY A 471 -21.88 -2.20 0.65
C GLY A 471 -23.33 -2.03 1.11
N PHE A 472 -24.27 -1.57 0.27
CA PHE A 472 -25.69 -1.41 0.63
C PHE A 472 -26.63 -1.61 -0.56
N PRO A 473 -26.99 -2.86 -0.93
CA PRO A 473 -27.82 -3.15 -2.10
C PRO A 473 -29.23 -2.56 -1.99
N ALA A 474 -29.79 -2.40 -0.78
CA ALA A 474 -31.06 -1.71 -0.61
C ALA A 474 -31.05 -0.25 -1.11
N LYS A 475 -29.89 0.43 -1.13
CA LYS A 475 -29.77 1.76 -1.76
C LYS A 475 -29.83 1.65 -3.29
N VAL A 476 -29.20 0.64 -3.87
CA VAL A 476 -29.19 0.38 -5.32
C VAL A 476 -30.60 0.01 -5.79
N VAL A 477 -31.27 -0.90 -5.09
CA VAL A 477 -32.65 -1.31 -5.38
C VAL A 477 -33.60 -0.11 -5.35
N PHE A 478 -33.46 0.76 -4.36
CA PHE A 478 -34.26 1.98 -4.29
C PHE A 478 -33.95 2.98 -5.43
N LEU A 479 -32.69 3.08 -5.86
CA LEU A 479 -32.31 3.90 -7.01
C LEU A 479 -32.94 3.38 -8.30
N VAL A 480 -32.92 2.06 -8.51
CA VAL A 480 -33.63 1.41 -9.63
C VAL A 480 -35.11 1.74 -9.55
N SER A 481 -35.72 1.64 -8.37
CA SER A 481 -37.13 2.00 -8.18
C SER A 481 -37.42 3.47 -8.54
N CYS A 482 -36.54 4.41 -8.19
CA CYS A 482 -36.70 5.82 -8.57
C CYS A 482 -36.63 6.01 -10.10
N ALA A 483 -35.72 5.30 -10.78
CA ALA A 483 -35.64 5.34 -12.24
C ALA A 483 -36.90 4.74 -12.89
N LEU A 484 -37.44 3.64 -12.33
CA LEU A 484 -38.69 3.06 -12.80
C LEU A 484 -39.88 4.00 -12.61
N VAL A 485 -39.94 4.79 -11.52
CA VAL A 485 -40.95 5.84 -11.33
C VAL A 485 -40.87 6.93 -12.41
N MET A 486 -39.67 7.27 -12.87
CA MET A 486 -39.52 8.21 -13.99
C MET A 486 -40.03 7.60 -15.30
N ILE A 487 -39.78 6.30 -15.51
CA ILE A 487 -40.28 5.58 -16.69
C ILE A 487 -41.80 5.44 -16.64
N THR A 488 -42.42 5.17 -15.48
CA THR A 488 -43.90 5.14 -15.38
C THR A 488 -44.52 6.47 -15.73
N PHE A 489 -43.91 7.59 -15.31
CA PHE A 489 -44.36 8.92 -15.70
C PHE A 489 -44.25 9.15 -17.22
N LEU A 490 -43.16 8.74 -17.86
CA LEU A 490 -42.99 8.84 -19.32
C LEU A 490 -43.99 7.96 -20.08
N MET A 491 -44.22 6.72 -19.63
CA MET A 491 -45.22 5.82 -20.23
C MET A 491 -46.62 6.41 -20.14
N ARG A 492 -46.92 7.12 -19.06
CA ARG A 492 -48.18 7.84 -18.86
C ARG A 492 -48.32 9.06 -19.79
N LEU A 493 -47.22 9.72 -20.16
CA LEU A 493 -47.23 10.76 -21.20
C LEU A 493 -47.53 10.18 -22.59
N CYS A 494 -47.09 8.94 -22.85
CA CYS A 494 -47.28 8.23 -24.11
C CYS A 494 -48.57 7.39 -24.17
N CYS A 495 -49.42 7.44 -23.14
CA CYS A 495 -50.68 6.71 -23.03
C CYS A 495 -50.56 5.17 -23.05
N PHE A 496 -49.48 4.59 -22.48
CA PHE A 496 -49.29 3.14 -22.39
C PHE A 496 -49.73 2.56 -21.04
N ASP A 497 -50.97 2.09 -20.95
CA ASP A 497 -51.60 1.81 -19.65
C ASP A 497 -51.26 0.41 -19.08
N GLU A 498 -51.27 -0.64 -19.89
CA GLU A 498 -50.97 -2.02 -19.45
C GLU A 498 -49.53 -2.20 -18.92
N PRO A 499 -48.46 -1.75 -19.61
CA PRO A 499 -47.11 -1.88 -19.09
C PRO A 499 -46.87 -0.97 -17.87
N GLU A 500 -47.59 0.14 -17.75
CA GLU A 500 -47.50 1.03 -16.60
C GLU A 500 -47.94 0.30 -15.31
N ASP A 501 -49.04 -0.47 -15.35
CA ASP A 501 -49.56 -1.19 -14.19
C ASP A 501 -48.58 -2.24 -13.65
N ILE A 502 -47.97 -3.01 -14.56
CA ILE A 502 -46.96 -4.01 -14.21
C ILE A 502 -45.78 -3.30 -13.54
N LEU A 503 -45.35 -2.16 -14.09
CA LEU A 503 -44.21 -1.43 -13.57
C LEU A 503 -44.47 -0.83 -12.19
N TRP A 504 -45.70 -0.38 -11.90
CA TRP A 504 -46.06 0.11 -10.55
C TRP A 504 -46.05 -0.98 -9.49
N MET A 505 -46.48 -2.20 -9.81
CA MET A 505 -46.36 -3.33 -8.87
C MET A 505 -44.89 -3.58 -8.51
N VAL A 506 -44.01 -3.56 -9.51
CA VAL A 506 -42.57 -3.70 -9.31
C VAL A 506 -42.00 -2.54 -8.47
N VAL A 507 -42.38 -1.30 -8.76
CA VAL A 507 -41.93 -0.10 -8.02
C VAL A 507 -42.28 -0.17 -6.53
N VAL A 508 -43.51 -0.56 -6.18
CA VAL A 508 -43.92 -0.66 -4.76
C VAL A 508 -43.09 -1.70 -4.02
N LEU A 509 -42.88 -2.88 -4.63
CA LEU A 509 -42.07 -3.96 -4.07
C LEU A 509 -40.60 -3.55 -3.89
N LEU A 510 -39.97 -2.97 -4.92
CA LEU A 510 -38.58 -2.53 -4.85
C LEU A 510 -38.40 -1.37 -3.87
N THR A 511 -39.37 -0.46 -3.77
CA THR A 511 -39.35 0.62 -2.78
C THR A 511 -39.41 0.06 -1.36
N ALA A 512 -40.22 -0.97 -1.11
CA ALA A 512 -40.36 -1.57 0.21
C ALA A 512 -39.04 -2.20 0.73
N VAL A 513 -38.18 -2.71 -0.15
CA VAL A 513 -36.85 -3.24 0.21
C VAL A 513 -36.00 -2.20 0.95
N LYS A 514 -36.22 -0.90 0.69
CA LYS A 514 -35.51 0.19 1.37
C LYS A 514 -35.79 0.25 2.88
N PHE A 515 -36.90 -0.30 3.38
CA PHE A 515 -37.13 -0.41 4.83
C PHE A 515 -36.04 -1.24 5.54
N LEU A 516 -35.49 -2.26 4.87
CA LEU A 516 -34.39 -3.05 5.42
C LEU A 516 -33.14 -2.22 5.73
N PHE A 517 -32.92 -1.12 5.00
CA PHE A 517 -31.82 -0.19 5.29
C PHE A 517 -32.00 0.55 6.63
N PHE A 518 -33.24 0.77 7.07
CA PHE A 518 -33.53 1.46 8.33
C PHE A 518 -33.61 0.52 9.54
N CYS A 519 -33.78 -0.79 9.32
CA CYS A 519 -33.76 -1.81 10.37
C CYS A 519 -32.42 -1.88 11.16
N ARG A 520 -31.36 -1.22 10.67
CA ARG A 520 -30.08 -1.03 11.39
C ARG A 520 -30.18 -0.23 12.69
N LEU A 521 -31.35 0.35 12.99
CA LEU A 521 -31.60 1.06 14.25
C LEU A 521 -31.62 0.14 15.48
N GLU A 522 -31.86 -1.16 15.31
CA GLU A 522 -31.83 -2.14 16.39
C GLU A 522 -30.53 -2.96 16.38
N GLU A 523 -29.82 -2.94 17.50
CA GLU A 523 -28.44 -3.43 17.62
C GLU A 523 -28.25 -4.94 17.44
N ASN A 524 -29.29 -5.80 17.43
CA ASN A 524 -29.06 -7.23 17.72
C ASN A 524 -29.80 -8.32 16.91
N LYS A 525 -30.74 -8.05 15.98
CA LYS A 525 -31.60 -9.15 15.45
C LYS A 525 -31.74 -9.31 13.93
N PHE A 526 -31.39 -8.31 13.12
CA PHE A 526 -31.69 -8.36 11.67
C PHE A 526 -30.47 -8.59 10.76
N TYR A 527 -29.26 -8.66 11.32
CA TYR A 527 -28.02 -8.90 10.57
C TYR A 527 -28.03 -10.22 9.79
N LEU A 528 -28.66 -11.26 10.36
CA LEU A 528 -28.70 -12.60 9.80
C LEU A 528 -29.56 -12.69 8.53
N VAL A 529 -30.62 -11.87 8.43
CA VAL A 529 -31.50 -11.81 7.25
C VAL A 529 -30.79 -11.13 6.09
N TYR A 530 -30.06 -10.03 6.34
CA TYR A 530 -29.31 -9.32 5.30
C TYR A 530 -28.12 -10.15 4.78
N PHE A 531 -27.47 -10.90 5.68
CA PHE A 531 -26.39 -11.85 5.35
C PHE A 531 -26.86 -12.99 4.44
N PHE A 532 -28.09 -13.48 4.63
CA PHE A 532 -28.68 -14.57 3.83
C PHE A 532 -29.03 -14.16 2.39
N PHE A 533 -29.47 -12.92 2.16
CA PHE A 533 -29.92 -12.46 0.83
C PHE A 533 -28.79 -12.04 -0.11
N VAL A 534 -27.65 -11.60 0.42
CA VAL A 534 -26.61 -10.95 -0.40
C VAL A 534 -25.38 -11.82 -0.62
N GLY A 535 -25.14 -12.82 0.24
CA GLY A 535 -24.04 -13.78 0.08
C GLY A 535 -22.65 -13.16 0.25
N HIS A 536 -21.86 -13.72 1.16
CA HIS A 536 -20.44 -13.41 1.39
C HIS A 536 -20.10 -11.95 1.75
N SER A 537 -19.85 -11.72 3.05
CA SER A 537 -18.62 -11.11 3.60
C SER A 537 -18.87 -10.61 5.03
N ALA A 538 -17.99 -10.89 5.98
CA ALA A 538 -18.15 -10.45 7.37
C ALA A 538 -18.19 -8.90 7.56
N LYS A 539 -17.90 -8.12 6.50
CA LYS A 539 -17.87 -6.64 6.48
C LYS A 539 -19.23 -5.94 6.64
N TRP A 540 -20.34 -6.63 6.39
CA TRP A 540 -21.66 -6.01 6.35
C TRP A 540 -22.20 -5.60 7.72
N GLY A 541 -21.72 -6.21 8.80
CA GLY A 541 -22.20 -5.94 10.16
C GLY A 541 -21.84 -4.55 10.69
N LEU A 542 -20.69 -3.99 10.29
CA LEU A 542 -20.11 -2.79 10.92
C LEU A 542 -19.84 -1.60 9.98
N SER A 543 -20.09 -1.71 8.68
CA SER A 543 -20.34 -0.51 7.85
C SER A 543 -21.60 0.27 8.30
N CYS A 544 -22.33 -0.28 9.29
CA CYS A 544 -23.51 0.29 9.95
C CYS A 544 -23.20 1.24 11.11
N LEU A 545 -21.95 1.30 11.58
CA LEU A 545 -21.43 2.28 12.53
C LEU A 545 -20.68 3.36 11.72
#